data_AF-A0A977PWN9-F1
#
_entry.id   AF-A0A977PWN9-F1
#
_cell.length_a   1.000
_cell.length_b   1.000
_cell.length_c   1.000
_cell.angle_alpha   90.00
_cell.angle_beta   90.00
_cell.angle_gamma   90.00
#
_symmetry.space_group_name_H-M   'P 1'
#
loop_
_entity.id
_entity.type
_entity.pdbx_description
1 polymer ?
#
loop_
_entity_poly.entity_id
_entity_poly.type
_entity_poly.pdbx_seq_one_letter_code
_entity_poly.pdbx_strand_id
1 'polypeptide(L)'
;MSGMAGKEVKNDLLENHGRKVALSYIQRLSEAVGSVVQAKEEAWSYAPPKEDSQIATVGIGLDGTCMLMCEDGDREAMVGTVSLYDSEGERQHTIYLGAAPEYGKKSFLERLEREIERAKNRYPEATLVGIADGAESNWKFLEKQTEEQILDFYHASGYLGALAEALHPNTVSKQKEWLTENCRELKHEKGKAGELLNLMKEVKEEKSHSKNLTEKLQAAIT
;
A
#
# COMPACT_ATOMS: atom_id res chain seq x y z
N MET A 1 1.03 17.14 -0.62
CA MET A 1 2.13 18.13 -0.75
C MET A 1 3.17 17.54 -1.68
N SER A 2 3.52 18.21 -2.77
CA SER A 2 4.70 17.81 -3.56
C SER A 2 5.94 18.11 -2.74
N GLY A 3 6.71 17.10 -2.35
CA GLY A 3 7.96 17.29 -1.62
C GLY A 3 9.04 17.83 -2.57
N MET A 4 9.71 18.91 -2.21
CA MET A 4 10.84 19.43 -2.97
C MET A 4 12.10 18.59 -2.69
N ALA A 5 12.85 18.24 -3.73
CA ALA A 5 14.17 17.65 -3.59
C ALA A 5 15.12 18.65 -2.92
N GLY A 6 16.14 18.15 -2.21
CA GLY A 6 17.08 19.03 -1.48
C GLY A 6 17.79 20.08 -2.37
N LYS A 7 18.01 19.78 -3.66
CA LYS A 7 18.54 20.75 -4.62
C LYS A 7 17.55 21.87 -4.94
N GLU A 8 16.26 21.56 -5.02
CA GLU A 8 15.19 22.53 -5.25
C GLU A 8 15.04 23.44 -4.03
N VAL A 9 15.02 22.89 -2.81
CA VAL A 9 15.04 23.68 -1.56
C VAL A 9 16.25 24.63 -1.50
N LYS A 10 17.43 24.14 -1.92
CA LYS A 10 18.64 24.96 -1.97
C LYS A 10 18.50 26.14 -2.95
N ASN A 11 17.92 25.89 -4.12
CA ASN A 11 17.72 26.92 -5.14
C ASN A 11 16.65 27.92 -4.70
N ASP A 12 15.54 27.44 -4.14
CA ASP A 12 14.45 28.27 -3.60
C ASP A 12 14.95 29.23 -2.51
N LEU A 13 15.71 28.72 -1.54
CA LEU A 13 16.32 29.54 -0.49
C LEU A 13 17.25 30.63 -1.05
N LEU A 14 17.95 30.34 -2.16
CA LEU A 14 18.81 31.31 -2.82
C LEU A 14 17.99 32.36 -3.59
N GLU A 15 17.02 31.92 -4.39
CA GLU A 15 16.27 32.76 -5.32
C GLU A 15 15.25 33.65 -4.59
N ASN A 16 14.51 33.10 -3.63
CA ASN A 16 13.43 33.82 -2.94
C ASN A 16 13.88 34.50 -1.64
N HIS A 17 15.00 34.07 -1.06
CA HIS A 17 15.46 34.57 0.24
C HIS A 17 16.92 35.04 0.27
N GLY A 18 17.67 34.93 -0.84
CA GLY A 18 19.09 35.32 -0.90
C GLY A 18 20.00 34.47 -0.01
N ARG A 19 19.52 33.32 0.47
CA ARG A 19 20.22 32.47 1.43
C ARG A 19 20.97 31.34 0.72
N LYS A 20 22.29 31.49 0.63
CA LYS A 20 23.16 30.43 0.14
C LYS A 20 23.40 29.38 1.23
N VAL A 21 22.87 28.18 1.05
CA VAL A 21 23.10 27.03 1.94
C VAL A 21 23.73 25.86 1.19
N ALA A 22 24.46 25.00 1.92
CA ALA A 22 24.99 23.76 1.37
C ALA A 22 23.87 22.70 1.29
N LEU A 23 23.91 21.82 0.28
CA LEU A 23 22.95 20.71 0.17
C LEU A 23 23.02 19.78 1.39
N SER A 24 24.23 19.53 1.90
CA SER A 24 24.46 18.72 3.10
C SER A 24 23.85 19.33 4.37
N TYR A 25 23.73 20.67 4.43
CA TYR A 25 23.06 21.33 5.55
C TYR A 25 21.56 21.01 5.54
N ILE A 26 20.91 21.08 4.38
CA ILE A 26 19.49 20.71 4.22
C ILE A 26 19.28 19.24 4.59
N GLN A 27 20.12 18.33 4.09
CA GLN A 27 20.03 16.91 4.39
C GLN A 27 20.16 16.61 5.89
N ARG A 28 21.19 17.16 6.55
CA ARG A 28 21.42 16.97 7.99
C ARG A 28 20.32 17.58 8.84
N LEU A 29 19.77 18.71 8.43
CA LEU A 29 18.64 19.32 9.14
C LEU A 29 17.39 18.43 9.04
N SER A 30 17.08 17.93 7.84
CA SER A 30 15.97 16.99 7.65
C SER A 30 16.15 15.71 8.46
N GLU A 31 17.37 15.16 8.48
CA GLU A 31 17.71 13.97 9.28
C GLU A 31 17.56 14.24 10.79
N ALA A 32 18.05 15.38 11.28
CA ALA A 32 17.94 15.76 12.68
C ALA A 32 16.48 15.93 13.12
N VAL A 33 15.67 16.64 12.31
CA VAL A 33 14.23 16.79 12.58
C VAL A 33 13.52 15.43 12.52
N GLY A 34 13.82 14.60 11.53
CA GLY A 34 13.27 13.25 11.40
C GLY A 34 13.59 12.37 12.62
N SER A 35 14.83 12.43 13.10
CA SER A 35 15.26 11.69 14.30
C SER A 35 14.49 12.12 15.55
N VAL A 36 14.25 13.44 15.70
CA VAL A 36 13.44 13.96 16.81
C VAL A 36 11.98 13.50 16.68
N VAL A 37 11.40 13.53 15.48
CA VAL A 37 10.02 13.08 15.25
C VAL A 37 9.87 11.59 15.56
N GLN A 38 10.78 10.74 15.07
CA GLN A 38 10.77 9.30 15.34
C GLN A 38 10.91 9.00 16.84
N ALA A 39 11.83 9.67 17.54
CA ALA A 39 12.00 9.51 18.98
C ALA A 39 10.77 9.95 19.79
N LYS A 40 9.92 10.83 19.24
CA LYS A 40 8.70 11.29 19.88
C LYS A 40 7.47 10.46 19.53
N GLU A 41 7.45 9.82 18.36
CA GLU A 41 6.34 8.99 17.83
C GLU A 41 5.89 7.92 18.84
N GLU A 42 6.83 7.30 19.56
CA GLU A 42 6.56 6.27 20.56
C GLU A 42 5.75 6.77 21.76
N ALA A 43 5.92 8.05 22.14
CA ALA A 43 5.36 8.61 23.36
C ALA A 43 4.22 9.62 23.10
N TRP A 44 4.12 10.17 21.89
CA TRP A 44 3.06 11.12 21.55
C TRP A 44 1.75 10.42 21.25
N SER A 45 0.70 10.90 21.91
CA SER A 45 -0.68 10.67 21.50
C SER A 45 -1.17 11.91 20.76
N TYR A 46 -1.88 11.70 19.67
CA TYR A 46 -2.56 12.75 18.93
C TYR A 46 -4.00 12.30 18.71
N ALA A 47 -4.94 13.25 18.74
CA ALA A 47 -6.27 12.97 18.27
C ALA A 47 -6.26 13.08 16.73
N PRO A 48 -6.91 12.14 16.01
CA PRO A 48 -7.21 12.37 14.61
C PRO A 48 -8.03 13.67 14.45
N PRO A 49 -8.01 14.30 13.27
CA PRO A 49 -8.87 15.44 12.98
C PRO A 49 -10.31 15.14 13.37
N LYS A 50 -11.08 16.17 13.75
CA LYS A 50 -12.47 16.02 14.15
C LYS A 50 -13.22 15.21 13.09
N GLU A 51 -13.78 14.07 13.50
CA GLU A 51 -14.54 13.21 12.62
C GLU A 51 -15.97 13.79 12.46
N ASP A 52 -16.46 13.87 11.23
CA ASP A 52 -17.82 14.35 10.95
C ASP A 52 -18.88 13.27 11.22
N SER A 53 -18.45 12.00 11.26
CA SER A 53 -19.27 10.80 11.41
C SER A 53 -18.64 9.80 12.40
N GLN A 54 -19.45 8.89 12.95
CA GLN A 54 -18.95 7.75 13.71
C GLN A 54 -18.16 6.82 12.79
N ILE A 55 -16.98 6.38 13.25
CA ILE A 55 -16.16 5.40 12.53
C ILE A 55 -16.76 4.00 12.70
N ALA A 56 -17.07 3.35 11.58
CA ALA A 56 -17.60 2.00 11.52
C ALA A 56 -16.53 0.97 11.12
N THR A 57 -15.52 1.38 10.36
CA THR A 57 -14.46 0.49 9.87
C THR A 57 -13.09 1.15 9.95
N VAL A 58 -12.09 0.39 10.37
CA VAL A 58 -10.68 0.78 10.31
C VAL A 58 -9.97 -0.13 9.31
N GLY A 59 -9.56 0.46 8.18
CA GLY A 59 -8.77 -0.22 7.14
C GLY A 59 -7.28 -0.12 7.42
N ILE A 60 -6.59 -1.25 7.47
CA ILE A 60 -5.15 -1.37 7.73
C ILE A 60 -4.48 -1.80 6.43
N GLY A 61 -3.88 -0.83 5.73
CA GLY A 61 -3.11 -1.10 4.51
C GLY A 61 -1.65 -1.43 4.83
N LEU A 62 -1.09 -2.45 4.18
CA LEU A 62 0.32 -2.80 4.29
C LEU A 62 0.88 -3.14 2.90
N ASP A 63 1.92 -2.43 2.49
CA ASP A 63 2.56 -2.60 1.19
C ASP A 63 4.07 -2.26 1.24
N GLY A 64 4.79 -2.62 0.19
CA GLY A 64 6.21 -2.34 0.01
C GLY A 64 6.50 -1.81 -1.40
N THR A 65 7.51 -0.95 -1.51
CA THR A 65 8.02 -0.50 -2.81
C THR A 65 9.54 -0.60 -2.84
N CYS A 66 10.09 -1.02 -3.98
CA CYS A 66 11.54 -1.04 -4.17
C CYS A 66 12.09 0.37 -4.35
N MET A 67 13.15 0.68 -3.62
CA MET A 67 13.95 1.89 -3.72
C MET A 67 15.39 1.54 -4.07
N LEU A 68 15.96 2.22 -5.05
CA LEU A 68 17.37 2.08 -5.40
C LEU A 68 18.25 2.75 -4.34
N MET A 69 18.96 1.95 -3.54
CA MET A 69 19.84 2.39 -2.46
C MET A 69 21.31 2.51 -2.92
N CYS A 70 21.53 3.06 -4.11
CA CYS A 70 22.85 3.23 -4.73
C CYS A 70 23.70 1.94 -4.69
N GLU A 71 24.67 1.85 -3.77
CA GLU A 71 25.60 0.72 -3.63
C GLU A 71 24.90 -0.57 -3.17
N ASP A 72 23.77 -0.45 -2.47
CA ASP A 72 23.01 -1.56 -1.91
C ASP A 72 21.97 -2.18 -2.86
N GLY A 73 21.88 -1.65 -4.09
CA GLY A 73 20.90 -2.07 -5.09
C GLY A 73 19.46 -1.73 -4.70
N ASP A 74 18.50 -2.42 -5.30
CA ASP A 74 17.09 -2.25 -4.97
C ASP A 74 16.77 -2.90 -3.62
N ARG A 75 16.18 -2.11 -2.72
CA ARG A 75 15.79 -2.53 -1.38
C ARG A 75 14.35 -2.08 -1.13
N GLU A 76 13.60 -2.90 -0.41
CA GLU A 76 12.18 -2.65 -0.18
C GLU A 76 11.98 -1.66 0.97
N ALA A 77 11.35 -0.53 0.68
CA ALA A 77 10.82 0.40 1.65
C ALA A 77 9.38 0.02 1.98
N MET A 78 8.98 0.16 3.24
CA MET A 78 7.66 -0.24 3.70
C MET A 78 6.73 0.96 3.84
N VAL A 79 5.47 0.73 3.51
CA VAL A 79 4.40 1.72 3.62
C VAL A 79 3.21 1.08 4.32
N GLY A 80 2.55 1.84 5.19
CA GLY A 80 1.41 1.37 5.95
C GLY A 80 0.39 2.47 6.12
N THR A 81 -0.88 2.09 6.23
CA THR A 81 -1.97 3.05 6.45
C THR A 81 -2.93 2.53 7.50
N VAL A 82 -3.47 3.45 8.29
CA VAL A 82 -4.64 3.22 9.14
C VAL A 82 -5.70 4.23 8.70
N SER A 83 -6.68 3.74 7.94
CA SER A 83 -7.74 4.54 7.32
C SER A 83 -9.05 4.35 8.08
N LEU A 84 -9.73 5.47 8.39
CA LEU A 84 -10.97 5.49 9.14
C LEU A 84 -12.13 5.73 8.18
N TYR A 85 -13.15 4.88 8.23
CA TYR A 85 -14.34 4.94 7.39
C TYR A 85 -15.60 5.02 8.24
N ASP A 86 -16.57 5.80 7.78
CA ASP A 86 -17.90 5.84 8.39
C ASP A 86 -18.80 4.67 7.93
N SER A 87 -20.05 4.65 8.41
CA SER A 87 -21.01 3.60 8.08
C SER A 87 -21.43 3.54 6.60
N GLU A 88 -21.23 4.62 5.85
CA GLU A 88 -21.51 4.70 4.42
C GLU A 88 -20.29 4.24 3.58
N GLY A 89 -19.16 3.95 4.23
CA GLY A 89 -17.91 3.60 3.56
C GLY A 89 -17.12 4.83 3.07
N GLU A 90 -17.47 6.03 3.51
CA GLU A 90 -16.75 7.25 3.18
C GLU A 90 -15.53 7.42 4.10
N ARG A 91 -14.37 7.67 3.48
CA ARG A 91 -13.10 7.79 4.21
C ARG A 91 -12.99 9.14 4.90
N GLN A 92 -12.97 9.11 6.23
CA GLN A 92 -12.87 10.30 7.08
C GLN A 92 -11.43 10.77 7.27
N HIS A 93 -10.50 9.82 7.45
CA HIS A 93 -9.10 10.13 7.70
C HIS A 93 -8.18 8.96 7.34
N THR A 94 -6.91 9.26 7.11
CA THR A 94 -5.86 8.24 6.98
C THR A 94 -4.60 8.70 7.69
N ILE A 95 -4.08 7.83 8.54
CA ILE A 95 -2.74 7.91 9.10
C ILE A 95 -1.81 7.15 8.18
N TYR A 96 -0.70 7.78 7.79
CA TYR A 96 0.30 7.20 6.88
C TYR A 96 1.59 6.92 7.64
N LEU A 97 2.13 5.73 7.43
CA LEU A 97 3.43 5.31 7.94
C LEU A 97 4.33 4.95 6.77
N GLY A 98 5.61 5.27 6.92
CA GLY A 98 6.65 4.87 6.00
C GLY A 98 7.94 4.55 6.74
N ALA A 99 8.72 3.63 6.20
CA ALA A 99 10.07 3.36 6.63
C ALA A 99 10.98 3.17 5.41
N ALA A 100 12.19 3.72 5.51
CA ALA A 100 13.28 3.36 4.61
C ALA A 100 13.57 1.85 4.72
N PRO A 101 14.25 1.25 3.74
CA PRO A 101 14.52 -0.17 3.77
C PRO A 101 15.28 -0.60 5.02
N GLU A 102 14.77 -1.62 5.71
CA GLU A 102 15.39 -2.22 6.88
C GLU A 102 15.35 -3.75 6.79
N TYR A 103 16.33 -4.42 7.38
CA TYR A 103 16.33 -5.87 7.42
C TYR A 103 15.20 -6.38 8.31
N GLY A 104 14.35 -7.23 7.75
CA GLY A 104 13.25 -7.89 8.48
C GLY A 104 12.06 -7.00 8.82
N LYS A 105 12.05 -5.72 8.43
CA LYS A 105 10.89 -4.80 8.54
C LYS A 105 10.34 -4.64 9.97
N LYS A 106 11.14 -5.00 10.98
CA LYS A 106 10.66 -5.16 12.36
C LYS A 106 10.24 -3.83 12.97
N SER A 107 11.06 -2.79 12.85
CA SER A 107 10.76 -1.50 13.48
C SER A 107 9.52 -0.86 12.84
N PHE A 108 9.35 -1.03 11.53
CA PHE A 108 8.16 -0.57 10.82
C PHE A 108 6.90 -1.30 11.30
N LEU A 109 6.93 -2.63 11.40
CA LEU A 109 5.77 -3.41 11.86
C LEU A 109 5.39 -3.08 13.32
N GLU A 110 6.37 -2.87 14.20
CA GLU A 110 6.13 -2.42 15.58
C GLU A 110 5.50 -1.02 15.64
N ARG A 111 5.90 -0.12 14.73
CA ARG A 111 5.28 1.22 14.61
C ARG A 111 3.84 1.12 14.12
N LEU A 112 3.60 0.32 13.09
CA LEU A 112 2.25 0.09 12.56
C LEU A 112 1.34 -0.55 13.62
N GLU A 113 1.83 -1.55 14.36
CA GLU A 113 1.09 -2.19 15.44
C GLU A 113 0.66 -1.19 16.53
N ARG A 114 1.53 -0.25 16.91
CA ARG A 114 1.15 0.80 17.87
C ARG A 114 0.03 1.70 17.35
N GLU A 115 0.04 2.07 16.07
CA GLU A 115 -1.05 2.87 15.48
C GLU A 115 -2.36 2.08 15.39
N ILE A 116 -2.28 0.78 15.10
CA ILE A 116 -3.44 -0.12 15.10
C ILE A 116 -4.03 -0.22 16.52
N GLU A 117 -3.20 -0.41 17.54
CA GLU A 117 -3.65 -0.46 18.94
C GLU A 117 -4.29 0.86 19.39
N ARG A 118 -3.75 2.01 18.95
CA ARG A 118 -4.39 3.32 19.19
C ARG A 118 -5.77 3.40 18.53
N ALA A 119 -5.90 2.91 17.30
CA ALA A 119 -7.18 2.87 16.59
C ALA A 119 -8.19 1.94 17.29
N LYS A 120 -7.80 0.72 17.68
CA LYS A 120 -8.62 -0.22 18.46
C LYS A 120 -9.15 0.40 19.74
N ASN A 121 -8.28 1.05 20.51
CA ASN A 121 -8.67 1.68 21.77
C ASN A 121 -9.62 2.86 21.57
N ARG A 122 -9.51 3.57 20.45
CA ARG A 122 -10.34 4.74 20.14
C ARG A 122 -11.68 4.36 19.51
N TYR A 123 -11.71 3.30 18.71
CA TYR A 123 -12.90 2.82 17.99
C TYR A 123 -13.13 1.33 18.28
N PRO A 124 -13.50 0.97 19.52
CA PRO A 124 -13.61 -0.44 19.94
C PRO A 124 -14.73 -1.21 19.22
N GLU A 125 -15.71 -0.51 18.65
CA GLU A 125 -16.84 -1.10 17.93
C GLU A 125 -16.61 -1.14 16.41
N ALA A 126 -15.49 -0.62 15.90
CA ALA A 126 -15.22 -0.59 14.47
C ALA A 126 -14.61 -1.91 14.00
N THR A 127 -15.06 -2.40 12.85
CA THR A 127 -14.49 -3.61 12.23
C THR A 127 -13.09 -3.31 11.69
N LEU A 128 -12.13 -4.18 12.01
CA LEU A 128 -10.77 -4.09 11.49
C LEU A 128 -10.59 -4.90 10.21
N VAL A 129 -10.17 -4.22 9.13
CA VAL A 129 -10.02 -4.82 7.81
C VAL A 129 -8.58 -4.66 7.33
N GLY A 130 -7.90 -5.76 7.00
CA GLY A 130 -6.56 -5.77 6.43
C GLY A 130 -6.60 -5.66 4.91
N ILE A 131 -5.75 -4.82 4.33
CA ILE A 131 -5.65 -4.62 2.89
C ILE A 131 -4.19 -4.76 2.47
N ALA A 132 -3.90 -5.73 1.59
CA ALA A 132 -2.55 -5.98 1.09
C ALA A 132 -2.56 -6.60 -0.31
N ASP A 133 -1.38 -6.69 -0.89
CA ASP A 133 -1.06 -7.15 -2.25
C ASP A 133 -1.16 -8.67 -2.47
N GLY A 134 -1.39 -9.46 -1.42
CA GLY A 134 -1.36 -10.92 -1.51
C GLY A 134 -0.12 -11.57 -0.90
N ALA A 135 0.91 -10.79 -0.51
CA ALA A 135 2.15 -11.36 -0.01
C ALA A 135 1.96 -12.07 1.35
N GLU A 136 2.47 -13.30 1.46
CA GLU A 136 2.35 -14.14 2.66
C GLU A 136 2.89 -13.44 3.92
N SER A 137 3.97 -12.67 3.80
CA SER A 137 4.56 -11.91 4.90
C SER A 137 3.62 -10.81 5.41
N ASN A 138 2.89 -10.15 4.51
CA ASN A 138 1.92 -9.10 4.87
C ASN A 138 0.71 -9.73 5.57
N TRP A 139 0.19 -10.85 5.05
CA TRP A 139 -0.93 -11.57 5.67
C TRP A 139 -0.62 -12.11 7.06
N LYS A 140 0.56 -12.70 7.25
CA LYS A 140 1.03 -13.17 8.57
C LYS A 140 1.02 -12.09 9.66
N PHE A 141 1.15 -10.83 9.27
CA PHE A 141 1.01 -9.69 10.17
C PHE A 141 -0.46 -9.26 10.30
N LEU A 142 -1.15 -9.01 9.18
CA LEU A 142 -2.50 -8.47 9.17
C LEU A 142 -3.53 -9.39 9.81
N GLU A 143 -3.47 -10.70 9.59
CA GLU A 143 -4.41 -11.68 10.17
C GLU A 143 -4.44 -11.65 11.71
N LYS A 144 -3.33 -11.25 12.35
CA LYS A 144 -3.27 -11.11 13.81
C LYS A 144 -3.94 -9.84 14.32
N GLN A 145 -4.12 -8.87 13.43
CA GLN A 145 -4.54 -7.52 13.76
C GLN A 145 -5.94 -7.19 13.24
N THR A 146 -6.52 -8.03 12.38
CA THR A 146 -7.74 -7.73 11.60
C THR A 146 -8.74 -8.88 11.66
N GLU A 147 -10.01 -8.55 11.47
CA GLU A 147 -11.12 -9.51 11.41
C GLU A 147 -11.35 -10.02 9.99
N GLU A 148 -11.12 -9.15 9.00
CA GLU A 148 -11.29 -9.45 7.58
C GLU A 148 -10.05 -9.07 6.78
N GLN A 149 -9.81 -9.75 5.66
CA GLN A 149 -8.70 -9.47 4.75
C GLN A 149 -9.23 -9.29 3.32
N ILE A 150 -8.80 -8.21 2.68
CA ILE A 150 -9.20 -7.83 1.33
C ILE A 150 -7.95 -7.65 0.47
N LEU A 151 -7.91 -8.34 -0.66
CA LEU A 151 -6.86 -8.14 -1.65
C LEU A 151 -6.95 -6.72 -2.22
N ASP A 152 -5.82 -6.01 -2.27
CA ASP A 152 -5.75 -4.69 -2.87
C ASP A 152 -6.19 -4.72 -4.34
N PHE A 153 -7.06 -3.77 -4.69
CA PHE A 153 -7.68 -3.73 -6.02
C PHE A 153 -6.65 -3.44 -7.13
N TYR A 154 -5.63 -2.64 -6.86
CA TYR A 154 -4.61 -2.34 -7.85
C TYR A 154 -3.84 -3.61 -8.22
N HIS A 155 -3.41 -4.38 -7.23
CA HIS A 155 -2.77 -5.69 -7.44
C HIS A 155 -3.70 -6.70 -8.11
N ALA A 156 -4.96 -6.78 -7.66
CA ALA A 156 -5.98 -7.62 -8.30
C ALA A 156 -6.14 -7.29 -9.79
N SER A 157 -6.14 -6.00 -10.15
CA SER A 157 -6.22 -5.56 -11.56
C SER A 157 -4.99 -5.97 -12.37
N GLY A 158 -3.81 -6.03 -11.75
CA GLY A 158 -2.59 -6.57 -12.36
C GLY A 158 -2.70 -8.05 -12.69
N TYR A 159 -3.27 -8.85 -11.77
CA TYR A 159 -3.55 -10.28 -12.01
C TYR A 159 -4.57 -10.47 -13.13
N LEU A 160 -5.61 -9.63 -13.19
CA LEU A 160 -6.56 -9.63 -14.31
C LEU A 160 -5.90 -9.23 -15.63
N GLY A 161 -4.92 -8.33 -15.61
CA GLY A 161 -4.14 -7.99 -16.80
C GLY A 161 -3.38 -9.19 -17.35
N ALA A 162 -2.74 -9.97 -16.47
CA ALA A 162 -2.10 -11.23 -16.86
C ALA A 162 -3.13 -12.22 -17.42
N LEU A 163 -4.28 -12.39 -16.77
CA LEU A 163 -5.34 -13.26 -17.28
C LEU A 163 -5.85 -12.81 -18.67
N ALA A 164 -6.01 -11.51 -18.89
CA ALA A 164 -6.41 -10.97 -20.18
C ALA A 164 -5.39 -11.29 -21.28
N GLU A 165 -4.09 -11.19 -20.99
CA GLU A 165 -3.00 -11.57 -21.91
C GLU A 165 -3.07 -13.05 -22.27
N ALA A 166 -3.39 -13.92 -21.31
CA ALA A 166 -3.54 -15.36 -21.52
C ALA A 166 -4.75 -15.71 -22.39
N LEU A 167 -5.90 -15.07 -22.16
CA LEU A 167 -7.15 -15.31 -22.90
C LEU A 167 -7.12 -14.73 -24.33
N HIS A 168 -6.40 -13.63 -24.53
CA HIS A 168 -6.36 -12.91 -25.79
C HIS A 168 -4.93 -12.66 -26.25
N PRO A 169 -4.16 -13.71 -26.59
CA PRO A 169 -2.77 -13.57 -26.98
C PRO A 169 -2.65 -12.69 -28.23
N ASN A 170 -1.64 -11.82 -28.24
CA ASN A 170 -1.31 -10.90 -29.33
C ASN A 170 -2.41 -9.90 -29.75
N THR A 171 -3.49 -9.74 -28.96
CA THR A 171 -4.61 -8.85 -29.31
C THR A 171 -4.86 -7.81 -28.22
N VAL A 172 -4.04 -6.75 -28.19
CA VAL A 172 -4.04 -5.72 -27.15
C VAL A 172 -5.41 -5.04 -26.97
N SER A 173 -6.17 -4.83 -28.04
CA SER A 173 -7.51 -4.22 -27.94
C SER A 173 -8.46 -5.08 -27.11
N LYS A 174 -8.50 -6.40 -27.40
CA LYS A 174 -9.33 -7.36 -26.64
C LYS A 174 -8.86 -7.52 -25.20
N GLN A 175 -7.55 -7.51 -24.94
CA GLN A 175 -7.00 -7.55 -23.59
C GLN A 175 -7.49 -6.36 -22.76
N LYS A 176 -7.44 -5.14 -23.33
CA LYS A 176 -7.91 -3.92 -22.65
C LYS A 176 -9.41 -3.90 -22.43
N GLU A 177 -10.20 -4.31 -23.42
CA GLU A 177 -11.65 -4.40 -23.32
C GLU A 177 -12.06 -5.39 -22.21
N TRP A 178 -11.50 -6.61 -22.26
CA TRP A 178 -11.73 -7.63 -21.25
C TRP A 178 -11.32 -7.19 -19.84
N LEU A 179 -10.13 -6.58 -19.70
CA LEU A 179 -9.63 -6.08 -18.42
C LEU A 179 -10.54 -4.98 -17.85
N THR A 180 -11.00 -4.06 -18.69
CA THR A 180 -11.86 -2.95 -18.26
C THR A 180 -13.21 -3.48 -17.75
N GLU A 181 -13.83 -4.40 -18.50
CA GLU A 181 -15.09 -5.02 -18.13
C GLU A 181 -14.96 -5.81 -16.82
N ASN A 182 -13.96 -6.69 -16.70
CA ASN A 182 -13.82 -7.54 -15.53
C ASN A 182 -13.36 -6.76 -14.28
N CYS A 183 -12.59 -5.67 -14.44
CA CYS A 183 -12.32 -4.74 -13.33
C CYS A 183 -13.58 -4.01 -12.86
N ARG A 184 -14.49 -3.64 -13.78
CA ARG A 184 -15.79 -3.03 -13.44
C ARG A 184 -16.64 -4.02 -12.67
N GLU A 185 -16.80 -5.24 -13.17
CA GLU A 185 -17.59 -6.28 -12.52
C GLU A 185 -17.00 -6.68 -11.16
N LEU A 186 -15.67 -6.80 -11.05
CA LEU A 186 -15.01 -7.13 -9.77
C LEU A 186 -15.35 -6.11 -8.65
N LYS A 187 -15.56 -4.84 -9.00
CA LYS A 187 -15.92 -3.79 -8.03
C LYS A 187 -17.38 -3.80 -7.61
N HIS A 188 -18.28 -4.28 -8.47
CA HIS A 188 -19.70 -4.00 -8.35
C HIS A 188 -20.58 -5.26 -8.26
N GLU A 189 -20.05 -6.42 -8.64
CA GLU A 189 -20.79 -7.66 -8.73
C GLU A 189 -20.33 -8.67 -7.67
N LYS A 190 -21.28 -9.05 -6.80
CA LYS A 190 -21.01 -10.01 -5.73
C LYS A 190 -20.74 -11.39 -6.34
N GLY A 191 -19.65 -12.03 -5.91
CA GLY A 191 -19.24 -13.35 -6.38
C GLY A 191 -18.27 -13.34 -7.56
N LYS A 192 -18.11 -12.19 -8.23
CA LYS A 192 -17.22 -12.06 -9.39
C LYS A 192 -15.77 -12.46 -9.10
N ALA A 193 -15.27 -12.16 -7.91
CA ALA A 193 -13.94 -12.58 -7.46
C ALA A 193 -13.75 -14.11 -7.53
N GLY A 194 -14.77 -14.88 -7.12
CA GLY A 194 -14.73 -16.35 -7.17
C GLY A 194 -14.80 -16.89 -8.60
N GLU A 195 -15.61 -16.28 -9.45
CA GLU A 195 -15.66 -16.61 -10.89
C GLU A 195 -14.32 -16.39 -11.58
N LEU A 196 -13.71 -15.23 -11.34
CA LEU A 196 -12.40 -14.88 -11.89
C LEU A 196 -11.31 -15.82 -11.37
N LEU A 197 -11.33 -16.17 -10.09
CA LEU A 197 -10.40 -17.13 -9.52
C LEU A 197 -10.53 -18.53 -10.18
N ASN A 198 -11.74 -18.98 -10.44
CA ASN A 198 -11.96 -20.26 -11.13
C ASN A 198 -11.44 -20.20 -12.58
N LEU A 199 -11.73 -19.11 -13.29
CA LEU A 199 -11.21 -18.89 -14.64
C LEU A 199 -9.68 -18.85 -14.68
N MET A 200 -9.03 -18.21 -13.69
CA MET A 200 -7.56 -18.23 -13.58
C MET A 200 -7.01 -19.65 -13.39
N LYS A 201 -7.68 -20.48 -12.58
CA LYS A 201 -7.29 -21.89 -12.39
C LYS A 201 -7.42 -22.70 -13.66
N GLU A 202 -8.53 -22.54 -14.40
CA GLU A 202 -8.77 -23.22 -15.68
C GLU A 202 -7.70 -22.84 -16.71
N VAL A 203 -7.47 -21.54 -16.92
CA VAL A 203 -6.48 -21.05 -17.90
C VAL A 203 -5.06 -21.51 -17.56
N LYS A 204 -4.72 -21.60 -16.27
CA LYS A 204 -3.41 -22.09 -15.83
C LYS A 204 -3.16 -23.57 -16.20
N GLU A 205 -4.21 -24.41 -16.23
CA GLU A 205 -4.07 -25.82 -16.62
C GLU A 205 -3.80 -26.00 -18.11
N GLU A 206 -4.09 -24.98 -18.94
CA GLU A 206 -3.78 -24.99 -20.36
C GLU A 206 -2.27 -24.80 -20.61
N LYS A 207 -1.63 -25.78 -21.24
CA LYS A 207 -0.16 -25.90 -21.36
C LYS A 207 0.53 -24.89 -22.30
N SER A 208 -0.14 -23.83 -22.75
CA SER A 208 0.33 -22.96 -23.85
C SER A 208 0.73 -21.54 -23.42
N HIS A 209 1.20 -21.34 -22.20
CA HIS A 209 1.57 -20.02 -21.69
C HIS A 209 3.08 -19.81 -21.58
N SER A 210 3.52 -18.55 -21.74
CA SER A 210 4.91 -18.19 -21.48
C SER A 210 5.24 -18.37 -20.00
N LYS A 211 6.51 -18.66 -19.68
CA LYS A 211 6.94 -18.88 -18.28
C LYS A 211 6.57 -17.70 -17.36
N ASN A 212 6.75 -16.46 -17.82
CA ASN A 212 6.41 -15.25 -17.06
C ASN A 212 4.90 -15.15 -16.78
N LEU A 213 4.08 -15.50 -17.77
CA LEU A 213 2.62 -15.48 -17.64
C LEU A 213 2.14 -16.55 -16.66
N THR A 214 2.72 -17.75 -16.70
CA THR A 214 2.43 -18.82 -15.73
C THR A 214 2.80 -18.42 -14.31
N GLU A 215 3.94 -17.75 -14.11
CA GLU A 215 4.36 -17.23 -12.79
C GLU A 215 3.37 -16.17 -12.26
N LYS A 216 2.92 -15.24 -13.12
CA LYS A 216 1.92 -14.23 -12.74
C LYS A 216 0.56 -14.84 -12.39
N LEU A 217 0.09 -15.81 -13.18
CA LEU A 217 -1.15 -16.54 -12.89
C LEU A 217 -1.04 -17.38 -11.61
N GLN A 218 0.14 -17.94 -11.32
CA GLN A 218 0.38 -18.67 -10.08
C GLN A 218 0.30 -17.77 -8.85
N ALA A 219 0.89 -16.58 -8.93
CA ALA A 219 0.85 -15.60 -7.84
C ALA A 219 -0.58 -15.11 -7.53
N ALA A 220 -1.46 -15.09 -8.54
CA ALA A 220 -2.85 -14.66 -8.38
C ALA A 220 -3.76 -15.70 -7.69
N ILE A 221 -3.33 -16.98 -7.63
CA ILE A 221 -4.14 -18.11 -7.12
C ILE A 221 -3.78 -18.50 -5.69
N THR A 222 -2.56 -18.17 -5.25
CA THR A 222 -2.04 -18.42 -3.90
C THR A 222 -2.39 -17.27 -2.97
#